data_AF-A0A0B1SUT7-F1
#
_entry.id   AF-A0A0B1SUT7-F1
#
_cell.length_a   1.000
_cell.length_b   1.000
_cell.length_c   1.000
_cell.angle_alpha   90.00
_cell.angle_beta   90.00
_cell.angle_gamma   90.00
#
_symmetry.space_group_name_H-M   'P 1'
#
loop_
_entity.id
_entity.type
_entity.pdbx_description
1 polymer ?
#
loop_
_entity_poly.entity_id
_entity_poly.type
_entity_poly.pdbx_seq_one_letter_code
_entity_poly.pdbx_strand_id
1 'polypeptide(L)'
;MWHKFQPASNFTDANFKRFDDPARGSSLLRAFEAGKPRNCKTLPIPFQYCICQFVKKDVSENSTLSMLGEFASSQLQLHLDIHNVTTKCERIKLLKTEAKQYVTVLPNVTHVSISPAIVYDVTFEVSPPAKGKFSIPVRKEGEHLQLAGEVFSRLDRYGKRGDCMKKDVLKPLCTCKEKI
;
A
#
# COMPACT_ATOMS: atom_id res chain seq x y z
N MET A 1 -31.13 -4.55 -4.59
CA MET A 1 -32.10 -3.47 -4.92
C MET A 1 -31.36 -2.14 -4.98
N TRP A 2 -30.96 -1.69 -6.18
CA TRP A 2 -30.07 -0.53 -6.40
C TRP A 2 -30.80 0.83 -6.49
N HIS A 3 -32.13 0.84 -6.50
CA HIS A 3 -32.96 2.03 -6.72
C HIS A 3 -33.02 3.04 -5.55
N LYS A 4 -32.65 2.67 -4.32
CA LYS A 4 -32.76 3.57 -3.14
C LYS A 4 -31.80 4.78 -3.17
N PHE A 5 -30.78 4.77 -4.05
CA PHE A 5 -29.76 5.82 -4.11
C PHE A 5 -29.76 6.57 -5.45
N GLN A 6 -30.67 6.24 -6.36
CA GLN A 6 -30.81 6.97 -7.61
C GLN A 6 -31.34 8.37 -7.29
N PRO A 7 -30.64 9.44 -7.71
CA PRO A 7 -31.06 10.79 -7.37
C PRO A 7 -32.43 11.09 -7.98
N ALA A 8 -33.35 11.60 -7.16
CA ALA A 8 -34.69 12.04 -7.60
C ALA A 8 -34.63 13.19 -8.63
N SER A 9 -33.47 13.82 -8.77
CA SER A 9 -33.23 14.97 -9.64
C SER A 9 -32.75 14.61 -11.06
N ASN A 10 -32.90 13.36 -11.51
CA ASN A 10 -32.40 12.92 -12.83
C ASN A 10 -30.91 13.25 -13.05
N PHE A 11 -30.08 13.01 -12.02
CA PHE A 11 -28.62 13.23 -12.05
C PHE A 11 -28.16 14.67 -12.27
N THR A 12 -29.05 15.66 -12.15
CA THR A 12 -28.68 17.09 -12.22
C THR A 12 -28.05 17.62 -10.93
N ASP A 13 -28.17 16.88 -9.82
CA ASP A 13 -27.60 17.28 -8.54
C ASP A 13 -26.09 17.00 -8.51
N ALA A 14 -25.32 18.07 -8.73
CA ALA A 14 -23.86 18.08 -8.69
C ALA A 14 -23.30 18.55 -7.35
N ASN A 15 -24.10 18.77 -6.30
CA ASN A 15 -23.56 19.23 -5.01
C ASN A 15 -22.77 18.14 -4.29
N PHE A 16 -21.79 18.55 -3.47
CA PHE A 16 -21.02 17.62 -2.65
C PHE A 16 -21.96 16.77 -1.78
N LYS A 17 -21.77 15.46 -1.82
CA LYS A 17 -22.51 14.50 -1.01
C LYS A 17 -21.52 13.56 -0.33
N ARG A 18 -21.47 13.63 1.00
CA ARG A 18 -20.71 12.70 1.81
C ARG A 18 -21.53 11.41 1.96
N PHE A 19 -20.84 10.27 1.85
CA PHE A 19 -21.40 8.98 2.22
C PHE A 19 -20.84 8.61 3.59
N ASP A 20 -21.70 8.19 4.51
CA ASP A 20 -21.29 7.81 5.87
C ASP A 20 -20.65 6.41 5.92
N ASP A 21 -20.97 5.59 4.92
CA ASP A 21 -20.39 4.26 4.73
C ASP A 21 -18.96 4.38 4.14
N PRO A 22 -17.91 3.98 4.89
CA PRO A 22 -16.53 4.08 4.43
C PRO A 22 -16.22 3.20 3.21
N ALA A 23 -17.06 2.19 2.90
CA ALA A 23 -16.95 1.40 1.67
C ALA A 23 -17.42 2.18 0.43
N ARG A 24 -18.06 3.34 0.60
CA ARG A 24 -18.58 4.16 -0.51
C ARG A 24 -17.64 5.33 -0.79
N GLY A 25 -17.09 5.34 -1.99
CA GLY A 25 -16.30 6.46 -2.50
C GLY A 25 -17.14 7.71 -2.81
N SER A 26 -16.47 8.81 -3.13
CA SER A 26 -17.14 10.04 -3.58
C SER A 26 -17.53 9.95 -5.06
N SER A 27 -18.67 10.53 -5.44
CA SER A 27 -19.09 10.60 -6.85
C SER A 27 -18.17 11.51 -7.67
N LEU A 28 -17.73 11.04 -8.85
CA LEU A 28 -16.99 11.86 -9.82
C LEU A 28 -17.83 13.00 -10.41
N LEU A 29 -19.15 12.78 -10.53
CA LEU A 29 -20.09 13.69 -11.20
C LEU A 29 -20.56 14.86 -10.30
N ARG A 30 -20.25 14.80 -9.00
CA ARG A 30 -20.56 15.87 -8.05
C ARG A 30 -19.32 16.74 -7.81
N ALA A 31 -19.51 17.91 -7.23
CA ALA A 31 -18.46 18.68 -6.56
C ALA A 31 -17.85 17.85 -5.41
N PHE A 32 -16.59 18.13 -5.09
CA PHE A 32 -15.92 17.54 -3.93
C PHE A 32 -15.98 18.48 -2.73
N GLU A 33 -15.53 17.99 -1.57
CA GLU A 33 -15.49 18.79 -0.35
C GLU A 33 -14.70 20.08 -0.58
N ALA A 34 -15.31 21.22 -0.25
CA ALA A 34 -14.73 22.53 -0.49
C ALA A 34 -13.35 22.66 0.20
N GLY A 35 -12.37 23.19 -0.53
CA GLY A 35 -11.01 23.36 -0.03
C GLY A 35 -10.17 22.09 0.06
N LYS A 36 -10.71 20.91 -0.30
CA LYS A 36 -9.94 19.66 -0.34
C LYS A 36 -9.73 19.16 -1.77
N PRO A 37 -8.50 18.79 -2.17
CA PRO A 37 -8.28 18.17 -3.47
C PRO A 37 -8.81 16.73 -3.50
N ARG A 38 -9.32 16.27 -4.66
CA ARG A 38 -9.61 14.84 -4.90
C ARG A 38 -8.31 14.09 -5.17
N ASN A 39 -7.76 13.43 -4.16
CA ASN A 39 -6.58 12.58 -4.32
C ASN A 39 -6.57 11.46 -3.27
N CYS A 40 -5.60 10.57 -3.34
CA CYS A 40 -5.54 9.41 -2.43
C CYS A 40 -5.18 9.78 -0.98
N LYS A 41 -4.86 11.05 -0.68
CA LYS A 41 -4.76 11.53 0.71
C LYS A 41 -6.13 11.87 1.30
N THR A 42 -7.12 12.15 0.46
CA THR A 42 -8.48 12.56 0.88
C THR A 42 -9.55 11.52 0.55
N LEU A 43 -9.25 10.57 -0.32
CA LEU A 43 -10.12 9.47 -0.73
C LEU A 43 -9.64 8.14 -0.13
N PRO A 44 -10.55 7.17 0.09
CA PRO A 44 -10.21 5.83 0.59
C PRO A 44 -9.60 4.96 -0.52
N ILE A 45 -8.57 5.47 -1.21
CA ILE A 45 -7.83 4.75 -2.26
C ILE A 45 -6.49 4.34 -1.65
N PRO A 46 -6.16 3.04 -1.60
CA PRO A 46 -4.85 2.58 -1.15
C PRO A 46 -3.73 3.28 -1.93
N PHE A 47 -2.64 3.67 -1.25
CA PHE A 47 -1.56 4.45 -1.86
C PHE A 47 -0.91 3.71 -3.05
N GLN A 48 -0.93 2.38 -3.03
CA GLN A 48 -0.43 1.53 -4.10
C GLN A 48 -1.20 1.70 -5.42
N TYR A 49 -2.49 2.02 -5.36
CA TYR A 49 -3.34 2.24 -6.55
C TYR A 49 -3.49 3.73 -6.88
N CYS A 50 -2.73 4.58 -6.21
CA CYS A 50 -2.83 6.00 -6.41
C CYS A 50 -2.17 6.45 -7.71
N ILE A 51 -2.98 6.97 -8.64
CA ILE A 51 -2.49 7.57 -9.90
C ILE A 51 -1.94 9.00 -9.72
N CYS A 52 -2.11 9.61 -8.54
CA CYS A 52 -1.62 10.96 -8.30
C CYS A 52 -0.09 10.99 -8.26
N GLN A 53 0.50 11.89 -9.05
CA GLN A 53 1.94 12.13 -9.05
C GLN A 53 2.30 13.03 -7.86
N PHE A 54 2.64 12.40 -6.73
CA PHE A 54 3.20 13.12 -5.60
C PHE A 54 4.71 13.26 -5.76
N VAL A 55 5.24 14.40 -5.34
CA VAL A 55 6.70 14.59 -5.19
C VAL A 55 7.21 13.59 -4.16
N LYS A 56 8.29 12.89 -4.50
CA LYS A 56 8.97 11.93 -3.63
C LYS A 56 10.43 12.33 -3.47
N LYS A 57 10.99 12.13 -2.28
CA LYS A 57 12.43 12.28 -2.02
C LYS A 57 13.02 10.95 -1.62
N ASP A 58 14.24 10.67 -2.06
CA ASP A 58 14.96 9.46 -1.66
C ASP A 58 15.27 9.49 -0.16
N VAL A 59 15.17 8.34 0.49
CA VAL A 59 15.57 8.15 1.88
C VAL A 59 16.99 7.60 1.90
N SER A 60 17.92 8.37 2.49
CA SER A 60 19.34 7.99 2.61
C SER A 60 19.74 7.50 4.00
N GLU A 61 18.88 7.70 5.00
CA GLU A 61 19.17 7.33 6.38
C GLU A 61 19.06 5.81 6.58
N ASN A 62 20.19 5.16 6.89
CA ASN A 62 20.27 3.69 7.00
C ASN A 62 19.37 3.11 8.11
N SER A 63 19.23 3.78 9.25
CA SER A 63 18.33 3.36 10.34
C SER A 63 16.88 3.30 9.87
N THR A 64 16.42 4.33 9.17
CA THR A 64 15.08 4.40 8.57
C THR A 64 14.90 3.32 7.49
N LEU A 65 15.90 3.10 6.64
CA LEU A 65 15.86 2.03 5.63
C LEU A 65 15.81 0.62 6.25
N SER A 66 16.56 0.36 7.32
CA SER A 66 16.53 -0.92 8.04
C SER A 66 15.16 -1.15 8.64
N MET A 67 14.65 -0.18 9.40
CA MET A 67 13.33 -0.22 10.04
C MET A 67 12.20 -0.47 9.03
N LEU A 68 12.18 0.26 7.91
CA LEU A 68 11.16 0.08 6.87
C LEU A 68 11.26 -1.29 6.19
N GLY A 69 12.48 -1.75 5.90
CA GLY A 69 12.71 -3.05 5.25
C GLY A 69 12.36 -4.23 6.14
N GLU A 70 12.76 -4.17 7.41
CA GLU A 70 12.46 -5.20 8.41
C GLU A 70 10.95 -5.31 8.64
N PHE A 71 10.27 -4.17 8.75
CA PHE A 71 8.82 -4.13 8.84
C PHE A 71 8.17 -4.74 7.59
N ALA A 72 8.50 -4.26 6.38
CA ALA A 72 7.88 -4.71 5.14
C ALA A 72 8.12 -6.20 4.86
N SER A 73 9.35 -6.69 5.07
CA SER A 73 9.69 -8.10 4.88
C SER A 73 9.02 -9.02 5.92
N SER A 74 8.88 -8.56 7.17
CA SER A 74 8.15 -9.29 8.21
C SER A 74 6.65 -9.34 7.91
N GLN A 75 6.07 -8.26 7.39
CA GLN A 75 4.67 -8.25 6.95
C GLN A 75 4.43 -9.20 5.76
N LEU A 76 5.39 -9.32 4.83
CA LEU A 76 5.31 -10.31 3.75
C LEU A 76 5.35 -11.74 4.29
N GLN A 77 6.25 -12.03 5.24
CA GLN A 77 6.30 -13.34 5.91
C GLN A 77 4.97 -13.64 6.61
N LEU A 78 4.45 -12.69 7.39
CA LEU A 78 3.17 -12.82 8.09
C LEU A 78 2.01 -13.09 7.12
N HIS A 79 2.00 -12.43 5.96
CA HIS A 79 0.99 -12.68 4.93
C HIS A 79 1.03 -14.13 4.43
N LEU A 80 2.23 -14.71 4.22
CA LEU A 80 2.39 -16.12 3.87
C LEU A 80 1.97 -17.05 5.02
N ASP A 81 2.25 -16.68 6.27
CA ASP A 81 1.90 -17.45 7.47
C ASP A 81 0.37 -17.50 7.65
N ILE A 82 -0.33 -16.37 7.53
CA ILE A 82 -1.81 -16.29 7.60
C ILE A 82 -2.47 -17.17 6.52
N HIS A 83 -1.81 -17.33 5.37
CA HIS A 83 -2.27 -18.19 4.30
C HIS A 83 -1.84 -19.67 4.45
N ASN A 84 -1.13 -20.03 5.51
CA ASN A 84 -0.66 -21.38 5.82
C ASN A 84 0.17 -22.03 4.69
N VAL A 85 1.02 -21.23 4.04
CA VAL A 85 1.86 -21.70 2.91
C VAL A 85 3.36 -21.78 3.24
N THR A 86 3.77 -21.46 4.47
CA THR A 86 5.16 -21.42 4.93
C THR A 86 5.88 -22.78 4.85
N THR A 87 5.13 -23.89 4.82
CA THR A 87 5.68 -25.23 4.56
C THR A 87 6.10 -25.43 3.12
N LYS A 88 5.50 -24.70 2.18
CA LYS A 88 5.77 -24.77 0.73
C LYS A 88 6.67 -23.66 0.25
N CYS A 89 6.60 -22.49 0.89
CA CYS A 89 7.37 -21.31 0.51
C CYS A 89 8.66 -21.21 1.32
N GLU A 90 9.70 -20.71 0.67
CA GLU A 90 10.94 -20.31 1.30
C GLU A 90 10.72 -19.14 2.27
N ARG A 91 11.53 -19.11 3.33
CA ARG A 91 11.43 -18.08 4.37
C ARG A 91 11.90 -16.73 3.85
N ILE A 92 11.13 -15.68 4.13
CA ILE A 92 11.49 -14.31 3.79
C ILE A 92 12.55 -13.80 4.78
N LYS A 93 13.68 -13.35 4.25
CA LYS A 93 14.75 -12.67 5.00
C LYS A 93 15.16 -11.43 4.21
N LEU A 94 15.14 -10.27 4.84
CA LEU A 94 15.58 -9.02 4.22
C LEU A 94 17.03 -9.15 3.73
N LEU A 95 17.31 -8.63 2.54
CA LEU A 95 18.66 -8.46 1.99
C LEU A 95 19.02 -6.99 1.86
N LYS A 96 18.13 -6.20 1.27
CA LYS A 96 18.36 -4.78 0.96
C LYS A 96 17.05 -4.00 0.99
N THR A 97 17.12 -2.73 1.33
CA THR A 97 15.97 -1.80 1.28
C THR A 97 16.34 -0.53 0.52
N GLU A 98 15.39 -0.02 -0.25
CA GLU A 98 15.37 1.29 -0.87
C GLU A 98 14.01 1.91 -0.55
N ALA A 99 13.95 3.22 -0.26
CA ALA A 99 12.69 3.87 0.02
C ALA A 99 12.65 5.30 -0.51
N LYS A 100 11.44 5.73 -0.89
CA LYS A 100 11.16 7.13 -1.24
C LYS A 100 10.07 7.68 -0.33
N GLN A 101 10.32 8.79 0.33
CA GLN A 101 9.33 9.46 1.16
C GLN A 101 8.43 10.34 0.29
N TYR A 102 7.11 10.21 0.45
CA TYR A 102 6.15 11.15 -0.13
C TYR A 102 6.29 12.52 0.56
N VAL A 103 6.51 13.56 -0.24
CA VAL A 103 6.56 14.93 0.27
C VAL A 103 5.12 15.41 0.52
N THR A 104 4.81 15.68 1.78
CA THR A 104 3.55 16.32 2.15
C THR A 104 3.76 17.82 2.13
N VAL A 105 3.41 18.46 1.01
CA VAL A 105 3.23 19.91 0.98
C VAL A 105 1.91 20.18 1.69
N LEU A 106 1.96 20.65 2.94
CA LEU A 106 0.80 21.24 3.60
C LEU A 106 0.80 22.73 3.22
N PRO A 107 -0.08 23.22 2.34
CA PRO A 107 -0.29 24.64 2.22
C PRO A 107 -0.95 25.14 3.52
N ASN A 108 -0.23 25.96 4.28
CA ASN A 108 -0.72 26.78 5.40
C ASN A 108 -1.81 26.13 6.28
N VAL A 109 -1.48 25.07 7.02
CA VAL A 109 -2.35 24.58 8.10
C VAL A 109 -1.70 24.94 9.43
N THR A 110 -2.22 25.98 10.09
CA THR A 110 -1.67 26.53 11.34
C THR A 110 -2.01 25.75 12.60
N HIS A 111 -2.88 24.74 12.58
CA HIS A 111 -3.15 23.92 13.78
C HIS A 111 -3.63 22.51 13.41
N VAL A 112 -2.73 21.53 13.42
CA VAL A 112 -3.06 20.12 13.68
C VAL A 112 -1.91 19.48 14.47
N SER A 113 -2.16 19.19 15.75
CA SER A 113 -1.21 18.57 16.69
C SER A 113 -1.05 17.05 16.49
N ILE A 114 -1.10 16.59 15.25
CA ILE A 114 -0.82 15.19 14.90
C ILE A 114 0.45 15.23 14.07
N SER A 115 1.52 14.60 14.56
CA SER A 115 2.72 14.36 13.75
C SER A 115 2.26 13.83 12.39
N PRO A 116 2.51 14.55 11.28
CA PRO A 116 1.89 14.20 10.02
C PRO A 116 2.36 12.82 9.61
N ALA A 117 1.40 11.89 9.44
CA ALA A 117 1.69 10.53 9.01
C ALA A 117 2.59 10.56 7.77
N ILE A 118 3.80 10.01 7.90
CA ILE A 118 4.76 9.98 6.81
C ILE A 118 4.52 8.71 6.01
N VAL A 119 4.38 8.85 4.70
CA VAL A 119 4.24 7.69 3.81
C VAL A 119 5.56 7.49 3.06
N TYR A 120 5.99 6.24 3.00
CA TYR A 120 7.15 5.79 2.27
C TYR A 120 6.71 4.80 1.19
N ASP A 121 7.26 4.95 0.00
CA ASP A 121 7.26 3.93 -1.04
C ASP A 121 8.48 3.04 -0.80
N VAL A 122 8.25 1.85 -0.23
CA VAL A 122 9.33 0.94 0.18
C VAL A 122 9.52 -0.11 -0.88
N THR A 123 10.76 -0.31 -1.30
CA THR A 123 11.20 -1.42 -2.14
C THR A 123 12.24 -2.23 -1.37
N PHE A 124 12.08 -3.54 -1.30
CA PHE A 124 13.01 -4.40 -0.59
C PHE A 124 13.33 -5.66 -1.38
N GLU A 125 14.54 -6.17 -1.18
CA GLU A 125 15.02 -7.42 -1.76
C GLU A 125 15.15 -8.48 -0.68
N VAL A 126 14.83 -9.72 -1.03
CA VAL A 126 14.84 -10.88 -0.13
C VAL A 126 16.04 -11.75 -0.44
N SER A 127 16.71 -12.23 0.62
CA SER A 127 17.89 -13.10 0.52
C SER A 127 17.54 -14.46 -0.10
N PRO A 128 18.52 -15.17 -0.70
CA PRO A 128 18.37 -16.59 -1.03
C PRO A 128 17.98 -17.44 0.20
N PRO A 129 17.22 -18.53 0.02
CA PRO A 129 16.73 -19.08 -1.26
C PRO A 129 15.47 -18.40 -1.81
N ALA A 130 14.71 -17.67 -0.97
CA ALA A 130 13.45 -17.06 -1.38
C ALA A 130 13.64 -16.12 -2.59
N LYS A 131 14.64 -15.21 -2.52
CA LYS A 131 14.93 -14.22 -3.57
C LYS A 131 13.73 -13.32 -3.91
N GLY A 132 14.01 -12.19 -4.53
CA GLY A 132 12.99 -11.35 -5.13
C GLY A 132 12.98 -9.93 -4.63
N LYS A 133 12.41 -9.06 -5.46
CA LYS A 133 12.29 -7.62 -5.25
C LYS A 133 10.81 -7.28 -5.13
N PHE A 134 10.44 -6.72 -4.01
CA PHE A 134 9.07 -6.41 -3.66
C PHE A 134 8.90 -4.92 -3.35
N SER A 135 7.70 -4.41 -3.55
CA SER A 135 7.34 -3.04 -3.14
C SER A 135 5.99 -3.03 -2.42
N ILE A 136 5.90 -2.21 -1.38
CA ILE A 136 4.67 -1.89 -0.67
C ILE A 136 4.82 -0.51 -0.01
N PRO A 137 3.79 0.36 -0.05
CA PRO A 137 3.85 1.60 0.69
C PRO A 137 3.65 1.35 2.20
N VAL A 138 4.44 2.03 3.02
CA VAL A 138 4.42 1.96 4.48
C VAL A 138 4.12 3.36 5.04
N ARG A 139 3.21 3.43 6.00
CA ARG A 139 2.89 4.65 6.74
C ARG A 139 3.52 4.59 8.12
N LYS A 140 4.18 5.68 8.52
CA LYS A 140 4.75 5.92 9.84
C LYS A 140 3.96 7.02 10.56
N GLU A 141 3.43 6.71 11.73
CA GLU A 141 2.72 7.64 12.62
C GLU A 141 3.40 7.62 13.99
N GLY A 142 4.17 8.67 14.32
CA GLY A 142 5.10 8.60 15.46
C GLY A 142 6.08 7.45 15.25
N GLU A 143 6.16 6.50 16.19
CA GLU A 143 6.98 5.28 16.06
C GLU A 143 6.21 4.07 15.53
N HIS A 144 4.92 4.21 15.23
CA HIS A 144 4.11 3.11 14.72
C HIS A 144 4.22 3.01 13.18
N LEU A 145 4.43 1.78 12.69
CA LEU A 145 4.42 1.47 11.26
C LEU A 145 3.19 0.64 10.90
N GLN A 146 2.58 0.98 9.78
CA GLN A 146 1.46 0.23 9.20
C GLN A 146 1.59 0.15 7.69
N LEU A 147 1.05 -0.92 7.09
CA LEU A 147 0.93 -0.99 5.64
C LEU A 147 -0.03 0.09 5.15
N ALA A 148 0.36 0.80 4.10
CA ALA A 148 -0.48 1.77 3.39
C ALA A 148 -0.95 1.23 2.02
N GLY A 149 -0.64 -0.04 1.74
CA GLY A 149 -1.05 -0.78 0.54
C GLY A 149 -1.71 -2.09 0.95
N GLU A 150 -2.49 -2.65 0.03
CA GLU A 150 -3.27 -3.88 0.29
C GLU A 150 -2.48 -5.15 -0.04
N VAL A 151 -1.65 -5.11 -1.08
CA VAL A 151 -0.92 -6.28 -1.57
C VAL A 151 0.54 -5.94 -1.83
N PHE A 152 1.42 -6.93 -1.71
CA PHE A 152 2.82 -6.78 -2.10
C PHE A 152 2.95 -6.85 -3.63
N SER A 153 3.62 -5.87 -4.23
CA SER A 153 3.97 -5.90 -5.65
C SER A 153 5.30 -6.63 -5.83
N ARG A 154 5.33 -7.68 -6.65
CA ARG A 154 6.58 -8.30 -7.12
C ARG A 154 7.12 -7.51 -8.31
N LEU A 155 8.33 -6.97 -8.20
CA LEU A 155 8.93 -6.08 -9.20
C LEU A 155 9.86 -6.80 -10.20
N ASP A 156 10.43 -7.94 -9.81
CA ASP A 156 11.25 -8.79 -10.69
C ASP A 156 10.46 -10.01 -11.19
N ARG A 157 10.97 -10.66 -12.25
CA ARG A 157 10.37 -11.89 -12.79
C ARG A 157 10.56 -13.05 -11.80
N TYR A 158 9.47 -13.71 -11.41
CA TYR A 158 9.51 -14.89 -10.53
C TYR A 158 9.47 -16.23 -11.30
N GLY A 159 9.00 -16.23 -12.55
CA GLY A 159 8.96 -17.43 -13.41
C GLY A 159 8.18 -18.57 -12.76
N LYS A 160 8.75 -19.78 -12.79
CA LYS A 160 8.13 -21.00 -12.22
C LYS A 160 8.35 -21.16 -10.71
N ARG A 161 9.01 -20.20 -10.06
CA ARG A 161 9.36 -20.32 -8.62
C ARG A 161 8.14 -20.35 -7.72
N GLY A 162 6.98 -19.89 -8.15
CA GLY A 162 5.74 -19.91 -7.36
C GLY A 162 4.79 -21.07 -7.66
N ASP A 163 5.15 -22.01 -8.53
CA ASP A 163 4.21 -22.98 -9.13
C ASP A 163 3.57 -23.96 -8.12
N CYS A 164 4.17 -24.13 -6.94
CA CYS A 164 3.57 -24.88 -5.83
C CYS A 164 2.33 -24.20 -5.23
N MET A 165 2.08 -22.92 -5.54
CA MET A 165 0.90 -22.18 -5.10
C MET A 165 -0.27 -22.36 -6.08
N LYS A 166 -1.39 -22.86 -5.55
CA LYS A 166 -2.64 -22.94 -6.30
C LYS A 166 -3.34 -21.58 -6.44
N LYS A 167 -3.19 -20.70 -5.44
CA LYS A 167 -3.78 -19.36 -5.45
C LYS A 167 -2.88 -18.42 -6.25
N ASP A 168 -3.41 -17.85 -7.33
CA ASP A 168 -2.64 -16.96 -8.22
C ASP A 168 -2.07 -15.73 -7.51
N VAL A 169 -2.77 -15.20 -6.51
CA VAL A 169 -2.30 -14.07 -5.70
C VAL A 169 -1.05 -14.37 -4.87
N LEU A 170 -0.77 -15.65 -4.56
CA LEU A 170 0.40 -16.06 -3.78
C LEU A 170 1.58 -16.50 -4.65
N LYS A 171 1.33 -16.89 -5.91
CA LYS A 171 2.39 -17.28 -6.86
C LYS A 171 3.54 -16.26 -6.97
N PRO A 172 3.31 -14.94 -7.10
CA PRO A 172 4.41 -13.98 -7.21
C PRO A 172 5.14 -13.74 -5.87
N LEU A 173 4.49 -14.07 -4.75
CA LEU A 173 5.02 -13.82 -3.39
C LEU A 173 5.83 -15.00 -2.85
N CYS A 174 5.50 -16.21 -3.30
CA CYS A 174 6.11 -17.44 -2.84
C CYS A 174 7.22 -17.89 -3.80
N THR A 175 8.36 -18.24 -3.22
CA THR A 175 9.34 -19.11 -3.89
C THR A 175 9.22 -20.49 -3.27
N CYS A 176 8.96 -21.50 -4.08
CA CYS A 176 8.73 -22.87 -3.66
C CYS A 176 10.02 -23.48 -3.13
N LYS A 177 9.92 -24.12 -1.98
CA LYS A 177 10.95 -25.02 -1.46
C LYS A 177 11.15 -26.16 -2.44
N GLU A 178 12.40 -26.53 -2.63
CA GLU A 178 12.72 -27.79 -3.31
C GLU A 178 12.13 -28.94 -2.49
N LYS A 179 11.49 -29.88 -3.18
CA LYS A 179 11.11 -31.14 -2.54
C LYS A 179 12.41 -31.92 -2.34
N ILE A 180 12.79 -32.12 -1.09
CA ILE A 180 13.78 -33.11 -0.70
C ILE A 180 13.19 -34.50 -0.97
#